data_AF-D4E9L4-F1
#
_entry.id   AF-D4E9L4-F1
#
_cell.length_a   1.000
_cell.length_b   1.000
_cell.length_c   1.000
_cell.angle_alpha   90.00
_cell.angle_beta   90.00
_cell.angle_gamma   90.00
#
_symmetry.space_group_name_H-M   'P 1'
#
loop_
_entity.id
_entity.type
_entity.pdbx_description
1 polymer ?
#
loop_
_entity_poly.entity_id
_entity_poly.type
_entity_poly.pdbx_seq_one_letter_code
_entity_poly.pdbx_strand_id
1 'polypeptide(L)'
;MVDEQQRPDPDSLLAAANEKPRGRLKVFFGACAGVGKTYAMLQEAQRQRAQGLDVLIGVVETHGRSETAALLAGLPILPQKRIQHRGRAVHEFDLDAALARHPALVLMDELAHSNAHGSRHPKRWQDVEELLDAGIDVLTTVNVQHLESLNDIVGGVTGVRVRETVPDHVFDEATEVVLVDLPPDDLRQRLHEGKVYIPGQAERAIEHFFRKGNLIALRELALRRTADRVDDQMRAFRDTQGREKVWHTRDSILLCVGHHSGNEKLVRIAARLAARLGCDWHAVYVETPTLHRLPENRRRAILRALRLAQELGAETATLSDPSEERAILRYAREHNLGKIIIGRHGEQRWKWRSSFADRLGQLGPDLDLVIVALEHEPPSPLAKEADGRNFSDKWRIQLRGCAVAFALCAAITLLSQWLLPGFDQANLVMIYLLGVVIVALFYGRWPSVLAAVINVASFDLFFVQPHWSFAVSDVQYLLTFAVMLIVGITVGNLTAGVRYQARVARYREQ
;
A
#
# COMPACT_ATOMS: atom_id res chain seq x y z
N MET A 1 -28.69 12.30 -13.80
CA MET A 1 -28.19 11.06 -14.43
C MET A 1 -27.81 10.16 -13.27
N VAL A 2 -28.70 9.22 -12.96
CA VAL A 2 -28.56 8.31 -11.83
C VAL A 2 -27.52 7.26 -12.24
N ASP A 3 -26.54 7.08 -11.38
CA ASP A 3 -25.40 6.19 -11.56
C ASP A 3 -25.90 4.76 -11.84
N GLU A 4 -25.62 4.24 -13.04
CA GLU A 4 -25.81 2.82 -13.37
C GLU A 4 -24.84 2.01 -12.50
N GLN A 5 -25.29 1.69 -11.29
CA GLN A 5 -24.63 0.72 -10.42
C GLN A 5 -24.38 -0.56 -11.23
N GLN A 6 -23.09 -0.86 -11.41
CA GLN A 6 -22.55 -2.03 -12.10
C GLN A 6 -23.36 -3.28 -11.74
N ARG A 7 -24.19 -3.72 -12.69
CA ARG A 7 -24.92 -4.97 -12.61
C ARG A 7 -23.87 -6.10 -12.60
N PRO A 8 -23.86 -6.99 -11.58
CA PRO A 8 -22.94 -8.13 -11.57
C PRO A 8 -23.16 -8.99 -12.81
N ASP A 9 -22.06 -9.53 -13.34
CA ASP A 9 -22.04 -10.30 -14.58
C ASP A 9 -22.94 -11.55 -14.45
N PRO A 10 -23.99 -11.70 -15.28
CA PRO A 10 -24.88 -12.86 -15.23
C PRO A 10 -24.17 -14.20 -15.34
N ASP A 11 -23.06 -14.26 -16.08
CA ASP A 11 -22.28 -15.48 -16.27
C ASP A 11 -21.55 -15.88 -14.97
N SER A 12 -21.11 -14.90 -14.18
CA SER A 12 -20.52 -15.13 -12.85
C SER A 12 -21.54 -15.70 -11.85
N LEU A 13 -22.80 -15.26 -11.93
CA LEU A 13 -23.90 -15.76 -11.09
C LEU A 13 -24.38 -17.15 -11.51
N LEU A 14 -24.39 -17.42 -12.82
CA LEU A 14 -24.73 -18.73 -13.35
C LEU A 14 -23.64 -19.78 -13.04
N ALA A 15 -22.37 -19.38 -13.04
CA ALA A 15 -21.26 -20.24 -12.60
C ALA A 15 -21.40 -20.60 -11.12
N ALA A 16 -21.65 -19.61 -10.25
CA ALA A 16 -21.88 -19.83 -8.82
C ALA A 16 -23.12 -20.69 -8.54
N ALA A 17 -24.16 -20.61 -9.37
CA ALA A 17 -25.38 -21.42 -9.24
C ALA A 17 -25.23 -22.87 -9.76
N ASN A 18 -24.27 -23.11 -10.66
CA ASN A 18 -23.99 -24.43 -11.24
C ASN A 18 -22.90 -25.22 -10.51
N GLU A 19 -22.26 -24.64 -9.49
CA GLU A 19 -21.34 -25.39 -8.62
C GLU A 19 -22.11 -26.47 -7.86
N LYS A 20 -21.71 -27.72 -8.07
CA LYS A 20 -22.21 -28.84 -7.24
C LYS A 20 -21.85 -28.53 -5.78
N PRO A 21 -22.75 -28.79 -4.81
CA PRO A 21 -22.46 -28.53 -3.41
C PRO A 21 -21.30 -29.43 -2.95
N ARG A 22 -20.11 -28.84 -2.84
CA ARG A 22 -18.94 -29.44 -2.22
C ARG A 22 -19.20 -29.58 -0.71
N GLY A 23 -18.77 -30.69 -0.14
CA GLY A 23 -18.80 -30.93 1.30
C GLY A 23 -17.97 -29.90 2.06
N ARG A 24 -18.25 -29.77 3.35
CA ARG A 24 -17.57 -28.83 4.25
C ARG A 24 -16.45 -29.51 5.00
N LEU A 25 -15.28 -28.88 4.98
CA LEU A 25 -14.13 -29.35 5.74
C LEU A 25 -14.01 -28.56 7.05
N LYS A 26 -14.02 -29.26 8.18
CA LYS A 26 -13.75 -28.68 9.50
C LYS A 26 -12.49 -29.31 10.11
N VAL A 27 -11.51 -28.46 10.36
CA VAL A 27 -10.17 -28.87 10.83
C VAL A 27 -10.00 -28.54 12.30
N PHE A 28 -9.70 -29.54 13.11
CA PHE A 28 -9.23 -29.36 14.48
C PHE A 28 -7.72 -29.21 14.47
N PHE A 29 -7.26 -27.97 14.61
CA PHE A 29 -5.86 -27.60 14.50
C PHE A 29 -5.20 -27.49 15.87
N GLY A 30 -3.93 -27.86 15.99
CA GLY A 30 -3.21 -27.73 17.26
C GLY A 30 -1.71 -27.64 17.10
N ALA A 31 -1.03 -27.21 18.16
CA ALA A 31 0.42 -27.06 18.18
C ALA A 31 1.17 -28.39 18.04
N CYS A 32 0.66 -29.46 18.64
CA CYS A 32 1.32 -30.76 18.67
C CYS A 32 0.38 -31.89 19.13
N ALA A 33 0.90 -33.12 19.15
CA ALA A 33 0.19 -34.26 19.70
C ALA A 33 -0.07 -34.09 21.21
N GLY A 34 -1.24 -34.52 21.69
CA GLY A 34 -1.61 -34.48 23.10
C GLY A 34 -2.42 -33.27 23.57
N VAL A 35 -2.60 -32.24 22.74
CA VAL A 35 -3.44 -31.07 23.09
C VAL A 35 -4.94 -31.38 23.15
N GLY A 36 -5.39 -32.48 22.54
CA GLY A 36 -6.80 -32.94 22.60
C GLY A 36 -7.60 -32.84 21.31
N LYS A 37 -6.96 -32.68 20.14
CA LYS A 37 -7.65 -32.53 18.83
C LYS A 37 -8.68 -33.64 18.55
N THR A 38 -8.28 -34.90 18.65
CA THR A 38 -9.18 -36.05 18.42
C THR A 38 -10.34 -36.08 19.39
N TYR A 39 -10.11 -35.69 20.65
CA TYR A 39 -11.17 -35.61 21.66
C TYR A 39 -12.19 -34.51 21.32
N ALA A 40 -11.71 -33.31 20.94
CA ALA A 40 -12.57 -32.21 20.49
C ALA A 40 -13.37 -32.59 19.21
N MET A 41 -12.71 -33.26 18.26
CA MET A 41 -13.36 -33.77 17.05
C MET A 41 -14.49 -34.76 17.35
N LEU A 42 -14.25 -35.71 18.27
CA LEU A 42 -15.26 -36.68 18.68
C LEU A 42 -16.39 -36.05 19.49
N GLN A 43 -16.13 -35.05 20.33
CA GLN A 43 -17.18 -34.30 21.01
C GLN A 43 -18.11 -33.61 20.01
N GLU A 44 -17.54 -32.99 18.97
CA GLU A 44 -18.32 -32.39 17.88
C GLU A 44 -19.11 -33.46 17.12
N ALA A 45 -18.50 -34.60 16.80
CA ALA A 45 -19.17 -35.72 16.14
C ALA A 45 -20.38 -36.24 16.93
N GLN A 46 -20.24 -36.39 18.25
CA GLN A 46 -21.33 -36.80 19.14
C GLN A 46 -22.45 -35.76 19.18
N ARG A 47 -22.11 -34.46 19.18
CA ARG A 47 -23.09 -33.36 19.11
C ARG A 47 -23.89 -33.40 17.81
N GLN A 48 -23.22 -33.59 16.67
CA GLN A 48 -23.86 -33.68 15.35
C GLN A 48 -24.76 -34.91 15.26
N ARG A 49 -24.29 -36.06 15.78
CA ARG A 49 -25.12 -37.27 15.89
C ARG A 49 -26.37 -37.06 16.76
N ALA A 50 -26.23 -36.38 17.90
CA ALA A 50 -27.37 -36.08 18.77
C ALA A 50 -28.42 -35.18 18.10
N GLN A 51 -28.03 -34.43 17.07
CA GLN A 51 -28.91 -33.64 16.21
C GLN A 51 -29.51 -34.43 15.04
N GLY A 52 -29.18 -35.73 14.92
CA GLY A 52 -29.73 -36.63 13.91
C GLY A 52 -28.94 -36.74 12.61
N LEU A 53 -27.72 -36.19 12.52
CA LEU A 53 -26.84 -36.36 11.36
C LEU A 53 -26.28 -37.79 11.27
N ASP A 54 -26.18 -38.32 10.05
CA ASP A 54 -25.48 -39.59 9.77
C ASP A 54 -23.97 -39.37 9.82
N VAL A 55 -23.40 -39.62 11.00
CA VAL A 55 -21.96 -39.50 11.27
C VAL A 55 -21.31 -40.86 11.16
N LEU A 56 -20.24 -40.96 10.36
CA LEU A 56 -19.42 -42.15 10.17
C LEU A 56 -17.99 -41.92 10.66
N ILE A 57 -17.44 -42.87 11.42
CA ILE A 57 -16.01 -42.92 11.71
C ILE A 57 -15.30 -43.59 10.54
N GLY A 58 -14.46 -42.84 9.82
CA GLY A 58 -13.54 -43.38 8.82
C GLY A 58 -12.25 -43.86 9.48
N VAL A 59 -11.49 -42.93 10.05
CA VAL A 59 -10.27 -43.21 10.82
C VAL A 59 -10.24 -42.33 12.04
N VAL A 60 -10.07 -42.93 13.23
CA VAL A 60 -9.89 -42.21 14.49
C VAL A 60 -8.85 -42.91 15.34
N GLU A 61 -7.85 -42.17 15.79
CA GLU A 61 -6.76 -42.68 16.62
C GLU A 61 -6.97 -42.28 18.08
N THR A 62 -7.44 -43.23 18.91
CA THR A 62 -7.62 -42.99 20.35
C THR A 62 -6.31 -42.97 21.12
N HIS A 63 -5.25 -43.57 20.55
CA HIS A 63 -3.94 -43.74 21.15
C HIS A 63 -3.98 -44.26 22.60
N GLY A 64 -4.89 -45.20 22.90
CA GLY A 64 -5.02 -45.84 24.21
C GLY A 64 -5.72 -45.01 25.29
N ARG A 65 -6.29 -43.86 24.95
CA ARG A 65 -7.01 -43.00 25.92
C ARG A 65 -8.44 -43.48 26.13
N SER A 66 -8.75 -43.96 27.33
CA SER A 66 -10.09 -44.45 27.71
C SER A 66 -11.19 -43.40 27.52
N GLU A 67 -10.93 -42.15 27.91
CA GLU A 67 -11.88 -41.04 27.75
C GLU A 67 -12.20 -40.73 26.28
N THR A 68 -11.21 -40.86 25.39
CA THR A 68 -11.40 -40.66 23.94
C THR A 68 -12.12 -41.87 23.32
N ALA A 69 -11.78 -43.09 23.76
CA ALA A 69 -12.45 -44.31 23.32
C ALA A 69 -13.94 -44.34 23.74
N ALA A 70 -14.28 -43.79 24.91
CA ALA A 70 -15.67 -43.68 25.35
C ALA A 70 -16.53 -42.84 24.39
N LEU A 71 -15.94 -41.82 23.75
CA LEU A 71 -16.64 -41.01 22.75
C LEU A 71 -16.84 -41.71 21.40
N LEU A 72 -16.25 -42.88 21.16
CA LEU A 72 -16.57 -43.69 19.98
C LEU A 72 -17.89 -44.45 20.15
N ALA A 73 -18.35 -44.64 21.40
CA ALA A 73 -19.54 -45.43 21.66
C ALA A 73 -20.76 -44.86 20.92
N GLY A 74 -21.47 -45.75 20.23
CA GLY A 74 -22.62 -45.41 19.41
C GLY A 74 -22.28 -45.01 17.97
N LEU A 75 -21.15 -44.37 17.71
CA LEU A 75 -20.78 -43.94 16.34
C LEU A 75 -20.50 -45.16 15.43
N PRO A 76 -21.14 -45.25 14.24
CA PRO A 76 -20.85 -46.34 13.30
C PRO A 76 -19.43 -46.17 12.76
N ILE A 77 -18.69 -47.28 12.73
CA ILE A 77 -17.30 -47.33 12.28
C ILE A 77 -17.24 -48.04 10.94
N LEU A 78 -16.56 -47.44 9.96
CA LEU A 78 -16.30 -48.08 8.68
C LEU A 78 -15.20 -49.13 8.85
N PRO A 79 -15.41 -50.38 8.41
CA PRO A 79 -14.36 -51.38 8.43
C PRO A 79 -13.15 -50.93 7.59
N GLN A 80 -11.94 -51.02 8.16
CA GLN A 80 -10.71 -50.67 7.46
C GLN A 80 -10.34 -51.70 6.39
N LYS A 81 -9.85 -51.22 5.24
CA LYS A 81 -9.35 -52.03 4.13
C LYS A 81 -7.98 -52.60 4.49
N ARG A 82 -7.80 -53.91 4.33
CA ARG A 82 -6.51 -54.57 4.53
C ARG A 82 -5.68 -54.50 3.26
N ILE A 83 -4.53 -53.82 3.34
CA ILE A 83 -3.57 -53.69 2.24
C ILE A 83 -2.26 -54.40 2.63
N GLN A 84 -1.71 -55.19 1.71
CA GLN A 84 -0.45 -55.90 1.95
C GLN A 84 0.72 -55.00 1.55
N HIS A 85 1.51 -54.55 2.53
CA HIS A 85 2.65 -53.66 2.29
C HIS A 85 3.93 -54.22 2.91
N ARG A 86 4.97 -54.44 2.08
CA ARG A 86 6.29 -54.97 2.52
C ARG A 86 6.17 -56.24 3.38
N GLY A 87 5.24 -57.13 3.05
CA GLY A 87 5.01 -58.39 3.79
C GLY A 87 4.24 -58.26 5.11
N ARG A 88 3.75 -57.07 5.48
CA ARG A 88 2.84 -56.84 6.61
C ARG A 88 1.47 -56.39 6.12
N ALA A 89 0.41 -56.85 6.78
CA ALA A 89 -0.94 -56.32 6.56
C ALA A 89 -1.07 -54.99 7.28
N VAL A 90 -1.29 -53.92 6.52
CA VAL A 90 -1.59 -52.58 7.01
C VAL A 90 -3.09 -52.35 6.83
N HIS A 91 -3.71 -51.70 7.81
CA HIS A 91 -5.11 -51.32 7.76
C HIS A 91 -5.21 -49.85 7.33
N GLU A 92 -5.98 -49.58 6.29
CA GLU A 92 -6.19 -48.23 5.76
C GLU A 92 -7.67 -47.91 5.63
N PHE A 93 -7.97 -46.63 5.48
CA PHE A 93 -9.32 -46.15 5.21
C PHE A 93 -9.87 -46.73 3.90
N ASP A 94 -11.11 -47.22 3.91
CA ASP A 94 -11.79 -47.69 2.70
C ASP A 94 -12.60 -46.54 2.06
N LEU A 95 -11.92 -45.73 1.25
CA LEU A 95 -12.53 -44.60 0.56
C LEU A 95 -13.70 -45.03 -0.34
N ASP A 96 -13.56 -46.14 -1.06
CA ASP A 96 -14.59 -46.64 -1.97
C ASP A 96 -15.88 -47.01 -1.21
N ALA A 97 -15.74 -47.66 -0.05
CA ALA A 97 -16.87 -48.01 0.81
C ALA A 97 -17.52 -46.77 1.45
N ALA A 98 -16.74 -45.75 1.80
CA ALA A 98 -17.26 -44.50 2.33
C ALA A 98 -18.09 -43.73 1.28
N LEU A 99 -17.57 -43.62 0.05
CA LEU A 99 -18.26 -42.99 -1.07
C LEU A 99 -19.55 -43.75 -1.45
N ALA A 100 -19.52 -45.08 -1.43
CA ALA A 100 -20.70 -45.90 -1.71
C ALA A 100 -21.78 -45.77 -0.63
N ARG A 101 -21.39 -45.60 0.64
CA ARG A 101 -22.33 -45.37 1.75
C ARG A 101 -22.90 -43.96 1.74
N HIS A 102 -22.12 -42.98 1.30
CA HIS A 102 -22.50 -41.57 1.18
C HIS A 102 -23.06 -40.96 2.49
N PRO A 103 -22.35 -41.07 3.63
CA PRO A 103 -22.80 -40.49 4.89
C PRO A 103 -22.87 -38.95 4.82
N ALA A 104 -23.57 -38.33 5.76
CA ALA A 104 -23.59 -36.87 5.86
C ALA A 104 -22.25 -36.30 6.35
N LEU A 105 -21.59 -37.00 7.29
CA LEU A 105 -20.34 -36.57 7.90
C LEU A 105 -19.38 -37.75 8.11
N VAL A 106 -18.09 -37.58 7.77
CA VAL A 106 -17.03 -38.56 8.03
C VAL A 106 -15.94 -37.98 8.94
N LEU A 107 -15.50 -38.76 9.93
CA LEU A 107 -14.33 -38.43 10.75
C LEU A 107 -13.06 -39.04 10.15
N MET A 108 -12.09 -38.18 9.85
CA MET A 108 -10.81 -38.50 9.22
C MET A 108 -9.66 -37.91 10.03
N ASP A 109 -9.21 -38.62 11.06
CA ASP A 109 -8.08 -38.17 11.90
C ASP A 109 -6.75 -38.14 11.11
N GLU A 110 -5.78 -37.38 11.59
CA GLU A 110 -4.43 -37.24 11.03
C GLU A 110 -4.39 -36.88 9.53
N LEU A 111 -4.82 -35.67 9.16
CA LEU A 111 -4.87 -35.18 7.76
C LEU A 111 -3.54 -35.35 6.98
N ALA A 112 -2.41 -35.28 7.69
CA ALA A 112 -1.07 -35.39 7.13
C ALA A 112 -0.62 -36.82 6.79
N HIS A 113 -1.37 -37.83 7.21
CA HIS A 113 -1.00 -39.24 7.07
C HIS A 113 -0.66 -39.59 5.62
N SER A 114 0.40 -40.40 5.46
CA SER A 114 0.79 -40.97 4.17
C SER A 114 0.21 -42.36 4.03
N ASN A 115 -0.71 -42.53 3.08
CA ASN A 115 -1.41 -43.77 2.89
C ASN A 115 -0.45 -44.90 2.45
N ALA A 116 -0.77 -46.14 2.83
CA ALA A 116 0.00 -47.30 2.40
C ALA A 116 0.10 -47.39 0.86
N HIS A 117 1.26 -47.81 0.34
CA HIS A 117 1.44 -48.03 -1.10
C HIS A 117 0.43 -49.07 -1.62
N GLY A 118 -0.26 -48.73 -2.71
CA GLY A 118 -1.38 -49.50 -3.25
C GLY A 118 -2.76 -48.91 -2.94
N SER A 119 -2.82 -47.90 -2.07
CA SER A 119 -4.00 -47.05 -1.90
C SER A 119 -4.23 -46.19 -3.15
N ARG A 120 -5.49 -45.77 -3.35
CA ARG A 120 -5.90 -44.95 -4.49
C ARG A 120 -5.14 -43.62 -4.53
N HIS A 121 -5.00 -42.98 -3.38
CA HIS A 121 -4.19 -41.77 -3.22
C HIS A 121 -3.00 -42.00 -2.28
N PRO A 122 -1.85 -41.34 -2.53
CA PRO A 122 -0.70 -41.41 -1.64
C PRO A 122 -0.89 -40.66 -0.31
N LYS A 123 -1.81 -39.68 -0.23
CA LYS A 123 -1.99 -38.84 0.96
C LYS A 123 -3.45 -38.80 1.41
N ARG A 124 -3.68 -38.85 2.72
CA ARG A 124 -5.04 -38.82 3.29
C ARG A 124 -5.81 -37.55 2.96
N TRP A 125 -5.14 -36.41 2.84
CA TRP A 125 -5.80 -35.15 2.43
C TRP A 125 -6.44 -35.25 1.04
N GLN A 126 -5.93 -36.10 0.15
CA GLN A 126 -6.53 -36.35 -1.17
C GLN A 126 -7.79 -37.22 -1.07
N ASP A 127 -7.81 -38.18 -0.14
CA ASP A 127 -9.04 -38.92 0.17
C ASP A 127 -10.11 -37.98 0.73
N VAL A 128 -9.70 -37.03 1.57
CA VAL A 128 -10.59 -35.99 2.10
C VAL A 128 -11.11 -35.09 0.98
N GLU A 129 -10.28 -34.66 0.04
CA GLU A 129 -10.74 -33.90 -1.14
C GLU A 129 -11.78 -34.67 -1.96
N GLU A 130 -11.56 -35.96 -2.22
CA GLU A 130 -12.54 -36.77 -2.97
C GLU A 130 -13.87 -36.92 -2.21
N LEU A 131 -13.84 -37.06 -0.88
CA LEU A 131 -15.06 -37.06 -0.05
C LEU A 131 -15.81 -35.71 -0.15
N LEU A 132 -15.09 -34.60 -0.06
CA LEU A 132 -15.67 -33.26 -0.17
C LEU A 132 -16.26 -33.03 -1.56
N ASP A 133 -15.60 -33.49 -2.62
CA ASP A 133 -16.10 -33.36 -4.00
C ASP A 133 -17.35 -34.22 -4.25
N ALA A 134 -17.53 -35.30 -3.48
CA ALA A 134 -18.76 -36.08 -3.44
C ALA A 134 -19.89 -35.43 -2.59
N GLY A 135 -19.63 -34.29 -1.95
CA GLY A 135 -20.62 -33.60 -1.11
C GLY A 135 -20.72 -34.14 0.32
N ILE A 136 -19.73 -34.89 0.79
CA ILE A 136 -19.67 -35.45 2.14
C ILE A 136 -18.89 -34.50 3.04
N ASP A 137 -19.45 -34.10 4.19
CA ASP A 137 -18.74 -33.25 5.15
C ASP A 137 -17.65 -34.05 5.87
N VAL A 138 -16.52 -33.41 6.18
CA VAL A 138 -15.37 -34.07 6.82
C VAL A 138 -14.91 -33.30 8.06
N LEU A 139 -14.80 -34.01 9.19
CA LEU A 139 -14.04 -33.54 10.36
C LEU A 139 -12.66 -34.18 10.37
N THR A 140 -11.61 -33.39 10.54
CA THR A 140 -10.24 -33.89 10.52
C THR A 140 -9.38 -33.23 11.59
N THR A 141 -8.19 -33.79 11.87
CA THR A 141 -7.22 -33.16 12.77
C THR A 141 -5.87 -32.98 12.10
N VAL A 142 -5.19 -31.88 12.44
CA VAL A 142 -3.83 -31.61 11.94
C VAL A 142 -3.02 -30.82 12.96
N ASN A 143 -1.71 -31.06 13.00
CA ASN A 143 -0.78 -30.28 13.80
C ASN A 143 -0.05 -29.25 12.93
N VAL A 144 0.35 -28.12 13.52
CA VAL A 144 1.14 -27.06 12.85
C VAL A 144 2.40 -27.58 12.15
N GLN A 145 3.04 -28.60 12.72
CA GLN A 145 4.27 -29.19 12.20
C GLN A 145 4.11 -29.85 10.81
N HIS A 146 2.88 -30.16 10.41
CA HIS A 146 2.60 -30.84 9.15
C HIS A 146 2.31 -29.88 8.00
N LEU A 147 2.17 -28.57 8.25
CA LEU A 147 2.00 -27.60 7.18
C LEU A 147 3.33 -27.43 6.43
N GLU A 148 3.27 -27.49 5.09
CA GLU A 148 4.47 -27.45 4.24
C GLU A 148 5.27 -26.17 4.42
N SER A 149 4.61 -25.01 4.45
CA SER A 149 5.27 -23.71 4.64
C SER A 149 6.02 -23.58 5.97
N LEU A 150 5.64 -24.37 6.98
CA LEU A 150 6.19 -24.30 8.34
C LEU A 150 7.20 -25.40 8.63
N ASN A 151 7.42 -26.35 7.72
CA ASN A 151 8.26 -27.53 7.97
C ASN A 151 9.71 -27.12 8.32
N ASP A 152 10.33 -26.21 7.56
CA ASP A 152 11.70 -25.77 7.80
C ASP A 152 11.86 -25.03 9.13
N ILE A 153 10.88 -24.20 9.48
CA ILE A 153 10.86 -23.45 10.75
C ILE A 153 10.75 -24.43 11.92
N VAL A 154 9.83 -25.39 11.83
CA VAL A 154 9.61 -26.41 12.85
C VAL A 154 10.82 -27.33 12.98
N GLY A 155 11.46 -27.70 11.86
CA GLY A 155 12.70 -28.46 11.85
C GLY A 155 13.86 -27.72 12.54
N GLY A 156 13.98 -26.41 12.33
CA GLY A 156 14.96 -25.57 13.00
C GLY A 156 14.74 -25.44 14.51
N VAL A 157 13.48 -25.36 14.95
CA VAL A 157 13.11 -25.27 16.37
C VAL A 157 13.27 -26.61 17.08
N THR A 158 12.74 -27.68 16.50
CA THR A 158 12.62 -28.98 17.17
C THR A 158 13.79 -29.92 16.93
N GLY A 159 14.59 -29.67 15.88
CA GLY A 159 15.65 -30.58 15.42
C GLY A 159 15.13 -31.88 14.79
N VAL A 160 13.81 -32.03 14.63
CA VAL A 160 13.17 -33.23 14.07
C VAL A 160 12.64 -32.88 12.68
N ARG A 161 13.00 -33.69 11.68
CA ARG A 161 12.46 -33.55 10.31
C ARG A 161 11.07 -34.18 10.22
N VAL A 162 10.09 -33.39 9.82
CA VAL A 162 8.72 -33.86 9.57
C VAL A 162 8.63 -34.39 8.14
N ARG A 163 8.36 -35.68 7.99
CA ARG A 163 8.24 -36.33 6.66
C ARG A 163 6.84 -36.26 6.09
N GLU A 164 5.85 -36.20 6.95
CA GLU A 164 4.45 -36.20 6.57
C GLU A 164 3.94 -34.77 6.56
N THR A 165 3.63 -34.27 5.37
CA THR A 165 3.17 -32.89 5.17
C THR A 165 1.78 -32.82 4.55
N VAL A 166 1.15 -31.66 4.71
CA VAL A 166 -0.10 -31.21 4.08
C VAL A 166 0.19 -29.86 3.44
N PRO A 167 -0.08 -29.70 2.14
CA PRO A 167 0.09 -28.42 1.48
C PRO A 167 -0.91 -27.38 2.02
N ASP A 168 -0.45 -26.13 2.15
CA ASP A 168 -1.14 -25.07 2.89
C ASP A 168 -2.56 -24.77 2.39
N HIS A 169 -2.79 -24.88 1.08
CA HIS A 169 -4.11 -24.63 0.47
C HIS A 169 -5.22 -25.53 1.05
N VAL A 170 -4.94 -26.79 1.40
CA VAL A 170 -5.94 -27.69 2.02
C VAL A 170 -6.42 -27.14 3.37
N PHE A 171 -5.50 -26.52 4.12
CA PHE A 171 -5.83 -25.86 5.38
C PHE A 171 -6.55 -24.53 5.15
N ASP A 172 -6.13 -23.76 4.15
CA ASP A 172 -6.68 -22.43 3.85
C ASP A 172 -8.07 -22.48 3.22
N GLU A 173 -8.38 -23.53 2.46
CA GLU A 173 -9.70 -23.76 1.86
C GLU A 173 -10.71 -24.37 2.84
N ALA A 174 -10.27 -24.84 4.02
CA ALA A 174 -11.16 -25.43 5.01
C ALA A 174 -12.28 -24.46 5.42
N THR A 175 -13.52 -24.94 5.47
CA THR A 175 -14.70 -24.13 5.82
C THR A 175 -14.62 -23.58 7.24
N GLU A 176 -14.12 -24.40 8.18
CA GLU A 176 -13.94 -24.00 9.57
C GLU A 176 -12.63 -24.57 10.13
N VAL A 177 -11.89 -23.76 10.89
CA VAL A 177 -10.69 -24.20 11.61
C VAL A 177 -10.88 -23.90 13.09
N VAL A 178 -10.81 -24.93 13.92
CA VAL A 178 -10.93 -24.83 15.38
C VAL A 178 -9.56 -25.07 15.99
N LEU A 179 -9.00 -24.04 16.64
CA LEU A 179 -7.76 -24.16 17.38
C LEU A 179 -8.00 -24.88 18.72
N VAL A 180 -7.34 -26.01 18.92
CA VAL A 180 -7.27 -26.76 20.17
C VAL A 180 -5.93 -26.47 20.83
N ASP A 181 -5.98 -25.67 21.89
CA ASP A 181 -4.80 -25.17 22.59
C ASP A 181 -4.69 -25.76 24.00
N LEU A 182 -3.44 -25.99 24.44
CA LEU A 182 -3.12 -26.46 25.79
C LEU A 182 -1.79 -25.82 26.24
N PRO A 183 -1.69 -25.32 27.49
CA PRO A 183 -0.44 -24.79 28.01
C PRO A 183 0.72 -25.80 27.90
N PRO A 184 1.96 -25.36 27.57
CA PRO A 184 3.11 -26.24 27.46
C PRO A 184 3.41 -27.05 28.73
N ASP A 185 3.19 -26.47 29.91
CA ASP A 185 3.44 -27.15 31.19
C ASP A 185 2.43 -28.28 31.41
N ASP A 186 1.15 -28.06 31.10
CA ASP A 186 0.10 -29.08 31.15
C ASP A 186 0.34 -30.21 30.15
N LEU A 187 0.80 -29.87 28.94
CA LEU A 187 1.12 -30.89 27.93
C LEU A 187 2.30 -31.77 28.38
N ARG A 188 3.33 -31.18 29.00
CA ARG A 188 4.44 -31.94 29.58
C ARG A 188 3.96 -32.83 30.72
N GLN A 189 3.08 -32.32 31.58
CA GLN A 189 2.48 -33.11 32.65
C GLN A 189 1.73 -34.32 32.07
N ARG A 190 0.93 -34.13 31.01
CA ARG A 190 0.24 -35.23 30.32
C ARG A 190 1.20 -36.24 29.70
N LEU A 191 2.35 -35.79 29.18
CA LEU A 191 3.40 -36.70 28.69
C LEU A 191 3.99 -37.54 29.83
N HIS A 192 4.33 -36.90 30.96
CA HIS A 192 4.87 -37.59 32.15
C HIS A 192 3.87 -38.59 32.74
N GLU A 193 2.57 -38.29 32.66
CA GLU A 193 1.48 -39.19 33.09
C GLU A 193 1.17 -40.31 32.07
N GLY A 194 1.90 -40.39 30.95
CA GLY A 194 1.68 -41.40 29.91
C GLY A 194 0.39 -41.18 29.09
N LYS A 195 -0.23 -40.01 29.20
CA LYS A 195 -1.46 -39.64 28.47
C LYS A 195 -1.18 -39.13 27.05
N VAL A 196 0.10 -39.01 26.65
CA VAL A 196 0.52 -38.65 25.30
C VAL A 196 1.30 -39.81 24.71
N TYR A 197 0.70 -40.50 23.75
CA TYR A 197 1.33 -41.59 23.02
C TYR A 197 1.71 -41.14 21.62
N ILE A 198 2.92 -41.51 21.19
CA ILE A 198 3.43 -41.25 19.84
C ILE A 198 3.99 -42.57 19.30
N PRO A 199 3.31 -43.22 18.34
CA PRO A 199 3.80 -44.47 17.77
C PRO A 199 5.10 -44.24 16.98
N GLY A 200 6.05 -45.18 17.11
CA GLY A 200 7.19 -45.29 16.19
C GLY A 200 8.33 -44.27 16.34
N GLN A 201 8.26 -43.34 17.29
CA GLN A 201 9.38 -42.43 17.57
C GLN A 201 10.29 -42.97 18.69
N ALA A 202 11.60 -42.76 18.55
CA ALA A 202 12.56 -43.08 19.60
C ALA A 202 12.32 -42.19 20.82
N GLU A 203 12.37 -42.76 22.03
CA GLU A 203 12.12 -42.07 23.32
C GLU A 203 12.93 -40.76 23.44
N ARG A 204 14.18 -40.77 22.98
CA ARG A 204 15.05 -39.58 22.92
C ARG A 204 14.54 -38.47 21.99
N ALA A 205 13.91 -38.82 20.87
CA ALA A 205 13.34 -37.84 19.94
C ALA A 205 12.09 -37.17 20.55
N ILE A 206 11.30 -37.94 21.29
CA ILE A 206 10.13 -37.44 22.04
C ILE A 206 10.59 -36.46 23.12
N GLU A 207 11.57 -36.84 23.95
CA GLU A 207 12.10 -35.93 24.99
C GLU A 207 12.66 -34.61 24.41
N HIS A 208 13.32 -34.67 23.25
CA HIS A 208 13.81 -33.48 22.57
C HIS A 208 12.67 -32.61 22.03
N PHE A 209 11.66 -33.23 21.43
CA PHE A 209 10.50 -32.54 20.87
C PHE A 209 9.67 -31.82 21.94
N PHE A 210 9.40 -32.48 23.08
CA PHE A 210 8.56 -31.96 24.18
C PHE A 210 9.31 -31.05 25.18
N ARG A 211 10.40 -30.42 24.76
CA ARG A 211 11.05 -29.36 25.53
C ARG A 211 10.15 -28.13 25.61
N LYS A 212 10.14 -27.46 26.76
CA LYS A 212 9.28 -26.29 27.01
C LYS A 212 9.43 -25.20 25.93
N GLY A 213 10.66 -24.89 25.52
CA GLY A 213 10.94 -23.92 24.45
C GLY A 213 10.30 -24.30 23.10
N ASN A 214 10.42 -25.57 22.72
CA ASN A 214 9.85 -26.08 21.47
C ASN A 214 8.32 -26.01 21.48
N LEU A 215 7.70 -26.39 22.60
CA LEU A 215 6.24 -26.33 22.75
C LEU A 215 5.70 -24.90 22.72
N ILE A 216 6.43 -23.93 23.31
CA ILE A 216 6.07 -22.51 23.23
C ILE A 216 6.12 -22.04 21.77
N ALA A 217 7.20 -22.35 21.05
CA ALA A 217 7.35 -21.96 19.65
C ALA A 217 6.27 -22.61 18.75
N LEU A 218 5.97 -23.90 18.93
CA LEU A 218 4.90 -24.57 18.18
C LEU A 218 3.53 -23.97 18.48
N ARG A 219 3.27 -23.60 19.75
CA ARG A 219 2.03 -22.92 20.15
C ARG A 219 1.92 -21.54 19.51
N GLU A 220 3.00 -20.77 19.49
CA GLU A 220 3.07 -19.48 18.79
C GLU A 220 2.77 -19.63 17.30
N LEU A 221 3.41 -20.59 16.63
CA LEU A 221 3.16 -20.87 15.21
C LEU A 221 1.70 -21.26 14.95
N ALA A 222 1.11 -22.09 15.81
CA ALA A 222 -0.29 -22.49 15.67
C ALA A 222 -1.26 -21.32 15.85
N LEU A 223 -1.03 -20.47 16.86
CA LEU A 223 -1.82 -19.26 17.09
C LEU A 223 -1.70 -18.28 15.92
N ARG A 224 -0.48 -18.04 15.45
CA ARG A 224 -0.21 -17.14 14.32
C ARG A 224 -0.88 -17.65 13.04
N ARG A 225 -0.74 -18.94 12.72
CA ARG A 225 -1.37 -19.51 11.52
C ARG A 225 -2.89 -19.45 11.57
N THR A 226 -3.47 -19.65 12.75
CA THR A 226 -4.92 -19.49 12.95
C THR A 226 -5.35 -18.03 12.73
N ALA A 227 -4.58 -17.07 13.25
CA ALA A 227 -4.84 -15.65 13.03
C ALA A 227 -4.74 -15.26 11.54
N ASP A 228 -3.70 -15.72 10.84
CA ASP A 228 -3.54 -15.49 9.40
C ASP A 228 -4.75 -16.00 8.59
N ARG A 229 -5.26 -17.20 8.92
CA ARG A 229 -6.48 -17.76 8.31
C ARG A 229 -7.72 -16.89 8.55
N VAL A 230 -7.92 -16.43 9.79
CA VAL A 230 -9.05 -15.55 10.14
C VAL A 230 -8.97 -14.23 9.36
N ASP A 231 -7.76 -13.70 9.16
CA ASP A 231 -7.55 -12.51 8.34
C ASP A 231 -7.91 -12.74 6.88
N ASP A 232 -7.58 -13.91 6.30
CA ASP A 232 -7.97 -14.26 4.94
C ASP A 232 -9.49 -14.44 4.78
N GLN A 233 -10.18 -15.02 5.78
CA GLN A 233 -11.64 -15.08 5.80
C GLN A 233 -12.26 -13.68 5.84
N MET A 234 -11.69 -12.78 6.65
CA MET A 234 -12.13 -11.39 6.70
C MET A 234 -11.89 -10.67 5.37
N ARG A 235 -10.79 -10.94 4.66
CA ARG A 235 -10.54 -10.40 3.31
C ARG A 235 -11.58 -10.91 2.30
N ALA A 236 -11.82 -12.22 2.24
CA ALA A 236 -12.79 -12.81 1.32
C ALA A 236 -14.22 -12.29 1.57
N PHE A 237 -14.63 -12.19 2.85
CA PHE A 237 -15.93 -11.61 3.21
C PHE A 237 -16.05 -10.14 2.77
N ARG A 238 -14.96 -9.37 2.84
CA ARG A 238 -14.91 -7.95 2.43
C ARG A 238 -15.06 -7.78 0.92
N ASP A 239 -14.46 -8.64 0.11
CA ASP A 239 -14.56 -8.55 -1.36
C ASP A 239 -16.00 -8.76 -1.85
N THR A 240 -16.80 -9.57 -1.12
CA THR A 240 -18.23 -9.77 -1.41
C THR A 240 -19.18 -8.65 -0.97
N GLN A 241 -18.78 -7.75 -0.05
CA GLN A 241 -19.69 -6.77 0.59
C GLN A 241 -19.49 -5.31 0.13
N GLY A 242 -18.62 -5.05 -0.85
CA GLY A 242 -18.44 -3.71 -1.42
C GLY A 242 -17.50 -2.79 -0.61
N ARG A 243 -16.83 -1.89 -1.35
CA ARG A 243 -15.59 -1.16 -1.01
C ARG A 243 -15.71 -0.04 0.04
N GLU A 244 -16.54 -0.14 1.07
CA GLU A 244 -16.87 1.06 1.86
C GLU A 244 -16.32 1.22 3.27
N LYS A 245 -15.62 0.25 3.86
CA LYS A 245 -14.88 0.53 5.12
C LYS A 245 -13.52 -0.16 5.15
N VAL A 246 -12.45 0.62 5.35
CA VAL A 246 -11.16 0.10 5.76
C VAL A 246 -11.31 -0.32 7.22
N TRP A 247 -11.36 -1.63 7.49
CA TRP A 247 -11.40 -2.14 8.86
C TRP A 247 -9.97 -2.22 9.40
N HIS A 248 -9.70 -1.53 10.50
CA HIS A 248 -8.38 -1.38 11.14
C HIS A 248 -7.86 -2.65 11.86
N THR A 249 -8.12 -3.85 11.34
CA THR A 249 -7.78 -5.10 12.05
C THR A 249 -6.29 -5.45 11.98
N ARG A 250 -5.59 -5.03 10.92
CA ARG A 250 -4.12 -5.08 10.84
C ARG A 250 -3.58 -3.65 10.82
N ASP A 251 -2.55 -3.41 11.61
CA ASP A 251 -1.72 -2.23 11.41
C ASP A 251 -1.07 -2.38 10.04
N SER A 252 -1.20 -1.38 9.17
CA SER A 252 -0.58 -1.31 7.85
C SER A 252 -0.24 0.15 7.58
N ILE A 253 0.99 0.39 7.12
CA ILE A 253 1.57 1.73 7.13
C ILE A 253 1.76 2.26 5.72
N LEU A 254 1.27 3.48 5.47
CA LEU A 254 1.60 4.29 4.30
C LEU A 254 2.52 5.44 4.70
N LEU A 255 3.79 5.37 4.35
CA LEU A 255 4.73 6.47 4.46
C LEU A 255 4.58 7.40 3.26
N CYS A 256 4.28 8.68 3.52
CA CYS A 256 4.31 9.71 2.48
C CYS A 256 5.67 10.42 2.47
N VAL A 257 6.42 10.24 1.39
CA VAL A 257 7.68 10.93 1.15
C VAL A 257 7.40 12.26 0.45
N GLY A 258 7.77 13.37 1.10
CA GLY A 258 7.55 14.71 0.57
C GLY A 258 8.78 15.32 -0.10
N HIS A 259 8.65 16.55 -0.58
CA HIS A 259 9.75 17.33 -1.16
C HIS A 259 10.61 18.10 -0.14
N HIS A 260 10.37 17.87 1.15
CA HIS A 260 11.03 18.54 2.27
C HIS A 260 12.25 17.75 2.75
N SER A 261 13.12 18.39 3.55
CA SER A 261 14.23 17.70 4.20
C SER A 261 13.74 16.76 5.31
N GLY A 262 14.55 15.76 5.67
CA GLY A 262 14.24 14.82 6.75
C GLY A 262 13.55 13.52 6.33
N ASN A 263 13.35 13.28 5.01
CA ASN A 263 12.76 12.05 4.50
C ASN A 263 13.48 10.77 4.97
N GLU A 264 14.80 10.78 5.06
CA GLU A 264 15.56 9.60 5.53
C GLU A 264 15.25 9.26 7.00
N LYS A 265 15.13 10.27 7.87
CA LYS A 265 14.72 10.07 9.27
C LYS A 265 13.29 9.53 9.34
N LEU A 266 12.41 10.06 8.50
CA LEU A 266 11.02 9.61 8.40
C LEU A 266 10.92 8.14 7.97
N VAL A 267 11.68 7.75 6.94
CA VAL A 267 11.80 6.37 6.46
C VAL A 267 12.28 5.44 7.57
N ARG A 268 13.34 5.80 8.31
CA ARG A 268 13.84 4.98 9.44
C ARG A 268 12.85 4.89 10.61
N ILE A 269 12.00 5.88 10.81
CA ILE A 269 10.95 5.83 11.85
C ILE A 269 9.82 4.92 11.40
N ALA A 270 9.37 5.05 10.15
CA ALA A 270 8.35 4.18 9.56
C ALA A 270 8.80 2.71 9.55
N ALA A 271 10.03 2.40 9.12
CA ALA A 271 10.58 1.05 9.15
C ALA A 271 10.61 0.45 10.55
N ARG A 272 11.02 1.23 11.57
CA ARG A 272 11.02 0.78 12.97
C ARG A 272 9.61 0.56 13.51
N LEU A 273 8.65 1.38 13.10
CA LEU A 273 7.25 1.22 13.49
C LEU A 273 6.66 -0.04 12.83
N ALA A 274 6.88 -0.21 11.53
CA ALA A 274 6.44 -1.39 10.78
C ALA A 274 7.00 -2.69 11.37
N ALA A 275 8.30 -2.72 11.68
CA ALA A 275 8.95 -3.87 12.33
C ALA A 275 8.39 -4.17 13.73
N ARG A 276 8.04 -3.14 14.53
CA ARG A 276 7.44 -3.34 15.85
C ARG A 276 6.00 -3.85 15.78
N LEU A 277 5.24 -3.39 14.79
CA LEU A 277 3.85 -3.81 14.57
C LEU A 277 3.77 -5.12 13.77
N GLY A 278 4.88 -5.61 13.24
CA GLY A 278 4.92 -6.82 12.41
C GLY A 278 4.09 -6.69 11.14
N CYS A 279 4.07 -5.49 10.53
CA CYS A 279 3.19 -5.17 9.41
C CYS A 279 3.92 -4.80 8.12
N ASP A 280 3.21 -5.00 7.01
CA ASP A 280 3.60 -4.51 5.71
C ASP A 280 3.46 -2.98 5.65
N TRP A 281 4.36 -2.35 4.91
CA TRP A 281 4.38 -0.90 4.79
C TRP A 281 4.82 -0.45 3.41
N HIS A 282 4.20 0.62 2.94
CA HIS A 282 4.42 1.18 1.61
C HIS A 282 5.00 2.58 1.77
N ALA A 283 5.89 2.99 0.87
CA ALA A 283 6.40 4.34 0.80
C ALA A 283 6.07 4.96 -0.56
N VAL A 284 5.32 6.06 -0.54
CA VAL A 284 4.85 6.72 -1.77
C VAL A 284 5.33 8.14 -1.88
N TYR A 285 5.57 8.55 -3.12
CA TYR A 285 5.79 9.94 -3.50
C TYR A 285 4.75 10.34 -4.55
N VAL A 286 4.11 11.50 -4.38
CA VAL A 286 3.15 12.02 -5.35
C VAL A 286 3.79 13.14 -6.17
N GLU A 287 3.87 12.94 -7.48
CA GLU A 287 4.24 13.96 -8.45
C GLU A 287 3.03 14.81 -8.82
N THR A 288 3.06 16.10 -8.46
CA THR A 288 2.12 17.12 -8.93
C THR A 288 2.75 18.00 -10.03
N PRO A 289 1.94 18.67 -10.88
CA PRO A 289 2.45 19.57 -11.92
C PRO A 289 3.34 20.72 -11.40
N THR A 290 3.14 21.13 -10.15
CA THR A 290 3.97 22.13 -9.46
C THR A 290 5.31 21.55 -9.01
N LEU A 291 5.33 20.28 -8.56
CA LEU A 291 6.54 19.56 -8.15
C LEU A 291 7.39 19.08 -9.32
N HIS A 292 6.84 19.02 -10.53
CA HIS A 292 7.62 18.68 -11.73
C HIS A 292 8.75 19.70 -12.02
N ARG A 293 8.64 20.92 -11.48
CA ARG A 293 9.66 21.99 -11.57
C ARG A 293 10.74 21.93 -10.47
N LEU A 294 10.77 20.88 -9.64
CA LEU A 294 11.75 20.76 -8.56
C LEU A 294 13.20 20.71 -9.11
N PRO A 295 14.17 21.34 -8.42
CA PRO A 295 15.58 21.19 -8.75
C PRO A 295 16.01 19.72 -8.72
N GLU A 296 16.91 19.31 -9.61
CA GLU A 296 17.39 17.93 -9.71
C GLU A 296 17.92 17.38 -8.38
N ASN A 297 18.54 18.22 -7.56
CA ASN A 297 19.05 17.84 -6.23
C ASN A 297 17.93 17.38 -5.29
N ARG A 298 16.76 18.03 -5.33
CA ARG A 298 15.61 17.65 -4.50
C ARG A 298 14.94 16.39 -5.02
N ARG A 299 14.81 16.25 -6.35
CA ARG A 299 14.29 15.02 -6.97
C ARG A 299 15.17 13.82 -6.61
N ARG A 300 16.50 13.97 -6.69
CA ARG A 300 17.46 12.94 -6.25
C ARG A 300 17.32 12.58 -4.77
N ALA A 301 17.07 13.57 -3.90
CA ALA A 301 16.84 13.30 -2.47
C ALA A 301 15.59 12.46 -2.20
N ILE A 302 14.49 12.72 -2.93
CA ILE A 302 13.25 11.94 -2.83
C ILE A 302 13.46 10.50 -3.29
N LEU A 303 14.09 10.31 -4.47
CA LEU A 303 14.40 8.98 -5.00
C LEU A 303 15.34 8.20 -4.07
N ARG A 304 16.31 8.87 -3.43
CA ARG A 304 17.16 8.23 -2.40
C ARG A 304 16.36 7.77 -1.18
N ALA A 305 15.39 8.56 -0.74
CA ALA A 305 14.52 8.17 0.38
C ALA A 305 13.60 7.00 0.03
N LEU A 306 13.04 6.96 -1.17
CA LEU A 306 12.26 5.81 -1.65
C LEU A 306 13.13 4.55 -1.74
N ARG A 307 14.34 4.67 -2.32
CA ARG A 307 15.29 3.55 -2.38
C ARG A 307 15.67 3.03 -0.99
N LEU A 308 15.91 3.93 -0.02
CA LEU A 308 16.15 3.55 1.37
C LEU A 308 14.94 2.82 1.98
N ALA A 309 13.72 3.25 1.66
CA ALA A 309 12.51 2.55 2.12
C ALA A 309 12.44 1.14 1.54
N GLN A 310 12.74 0.97 0.25
CA GLN A 310 12.80 -0.33 -0.42
C GLN A 310 13.87 -1.25 0.21
N GLU A 311 15.06 -0.73 0.50
CA GLU A 311 16.14 -1.47 1.18
C GLU A 311 15.75 -1.91 2.60
N LEU A 312 14.83 -1.17 3.25
CA LEU A 312 14.28 -1.49 4.57
C LEU A 312 12.97 -2.31 4.50
N GLY A 313 12.63 -2.83 3.32
CA GLY A 313 11.50 -3.74 3.12
C GLY A 313 10.16 -3.07 2.84
N ALA A 314 10.11 -1.80 2.44
CA ALA A 314 8.89 -1.15 1.98
C ALA A 314 8.58 -1.48 0.51
N GLU A 315 7.29 -1.62 0.18
CA GLU A 315 6.84 -1.49 -1.21
C GLU A 315 6.85 -0.01 -1.60
N THR A 316 7.41 0.35 -2.75
CA THR A 316 7.56 1.76 -3.15
C THR A 316 6.81 2.09 -4.42
N ALA A 317 6.10 3.23 -4.43
CA ALA A 317 5.38 3.68 -5.61
C ALA A 317 5.53 5.19 -5.83
N THR A 318 5.55 5.61 -7.10
CA THR A 318 5.48 7.02 -7.48
C THR A 318 4.14 7.27 -8.17
N LEU A 319 3.30 8.08 -7.53
CA LEU A 319 1.95 8.41 -7.99
C LEU A 319 1.99 9.71 -8.78
N SER A 320 1.17 9.83 -9.82
CA SER A 320 1.01 11.08 -10.59
C SER A 320 -0.43 11.54 -10.47
N ASP A 321 -0.66 12.68 -9.80
CA ASP A 321 -2.01 13.22 -9.59
C ASP A 321 -1.95 14.74 -9.36
N PRO A 322 -2.95 15.52 -9.77
CA PRO A 322 -3.02 16.95 -9.46
C PRO A 322 -3.14 17.27 -7.96
N SER A 323 -3.69 16.36 -7.14
CA SER A 323 -3.86 16.54 -5.70
C SER A 323 -3.15 15.44 -4.92
N GLU A 324 -2.15 15.84 -4.13
CA GLU A 324 -1.37 14.94 -3.28
C GLU A 324 -2.27 14.19 -2.28
N GLU A 325 -3.20 14.91 -1.65
CA GLU A 325 -4.08 14.37 -0.63
C GLU A 325 -4.99 13.27 -1.20
N ARG A 326 -5.60 13.51 -2.36
CA ARG A 326 -6.50 12.54 -3.00
C ARG A 326 -5.75 11.31 -3.49
N ALA A 327 -4.55 11.49 -4.03
CA ALA A 327 -3.72 10.37 -4.48
C ALA A 327 -3.31 9.46 -3.31
N ILE A 328 -2.88 10.06 -2.20
CA ILE A 328 -2.49 9.32 -0.99
C ILE A 328 -3.70 8.56 -0.42
N LEU A 329 -4.86 9.21 -0.31
CA LEU A 329 -6.08 8.56 0.20
C LEU A 329 -6.57 7.45 -0.72
N ARG A 330 -6.52 7.66 -2.05
CA ARG A 330 -6.88 6.63 -3.03
C ARG A 330 -5.96 5.41 -2.90
N TYR A 331 -4.66 5.64 -2.88
CA TYR A 331 -3.66 4.56 -2.73
C TYR A 331 -3.80 3.85 -1.38
N ALA A 332 -4.01 4.59 -0.29
CA ALA A 332 -4.24 4.01 1.03
C ALA A 332 -5.46 3.08 1.03
N ARG A 333 -6.56 3.46 0.37
CA ARG A 333 -7.78 2.63 0.28
C ARG A 333 -7.61 1.45 -0.67
N GLU A 334 -6.94 1.63 -1.81
CA GLU A 334 -6.66 0.56 -2.78
C GLU A 334 -5.77 -0.54 -2.17
N HIS A 335 -4.78 -0.15 -1.38
CA HIS A 335 -3.83 -1.07 -0.72
C HIS A 335 -4.19 -1.37 0.75
N ASN A 336 -5.35 -0.94 1.24
CA ASN A 336 -5.83 -1.14 2.62
C ASN A 336 -4.81 -0.73 3.70
N LEU A 337 -4.18 0.43 3.53
CA LEU A 337 -3.20 1.01 4.44
C LEU A 337 -3.89 1.90 5.48
N GLY A 338 -4.03 1.39 6.70
CA GLY A 338 -4.85 2.00 7.75
C GLY A 338 -4.18 3.17 8.48
N LYS A 339 -2.85 3.28 8.43
CA LYS A 339 -2.08 4.36 9.08
C LYS A 339 -1.23 5.12 8.08
N ILE A 340 -1.40 6.43 8.02
CA ILE A 340 -0.61 7.32 7.18
C ILE A 340 0.44 8.03 8.02
N ILE A 341 1.72 7.87 7.67
CA ILE A 341 2.85 8.52 8.33
C ILE A 341 3.30 9.71 7.48
N ILE A 342 3.33 10.90 8.09
CA ILE A 342 3.81 12.13 7.47
C ILE A 342 4.81 12.86 8.37
N GLY A 343 5.72 13.63 7.77
CA GLY A 343 6.65 14.48 8.50
C GLY A 343 5.97 15.76 9.02
N ARG A 344 6.29 16.14 10.26
CA ARG A 344 5.93 17.46 10.81
C ARG A 344 6.84 18.51 10.18
N HIS A 345 6.26 19.33 9.32
CA HIS A 345 6.96 20.46 8.72
C HIS A 345 6.60 21.76 9.47
N GLY A 346 7.56 22.67 9.55
CA GLY A 346 7.46 23.89 10.34
C GLY A 346 6.53 24.87 9.65
N GLU A 347 5.38 25.09 10.24
CA GLU A 347 4.39 26.05 9.76
C GLU A 347 4.94 27.48 9.94
N GLN A 348 5.39 28.11 8.85
CA GLN A 348 5.67 29.54 8.87
C GLN A 348 4.42 30.36 8.53
N ARG A 349 3.85 30.94 9.60
CA ARG A 349 3.41 32.34 9.74
C ARG A 349 2.06 32.82 9.18
N TRP A 350 1.17 31.97 8.67
CA TRP A 350 -0.20 32.43 8.35
C TRP A 350 -1.29 31.48 8.86
N LYS A 351 -1.96 31.87 9.96
CA LYS A 351 -3.02 31.12 10.67
C LYS A 351 -4.30 30.83 9.86
N TRP A 352 -4.32 31.12 8.55
CA TRP A 352 -5.53 31.07 7.71
C TRP A 352 -5.52 29.96 6.65
N ARG A 353 -4.47 29.13 6.58
CA ARG A 353 -4.43 27.97 5.68
C ARG A 353 -4.32 26.69 6.50
N SER A 354 -5.23 25.75 6.26
CA SER A 354 -5.16 24.39 6.81
C SER A 354 -3.86 23.72 6.40
N SER A 355 -3.23 23.01 7.33
CA SER A 355 -2.01 22.26 7.04
C SER A 355 -2.29 21.08 6.10
N PHE A 356 -1.25 20.51 5.49
CA PHE A 356 -1.39 19.29 4.70
C PHE A 356 -2.00 18.15 5.54
N ALA A 357 -1.56 18.04 6.80
CA ALA A 357 -2.09 17.09 7.76
C ALA A 357 -3.60 17.32 8.02
N ASP A 358 -4.02 18.57 8.20
CA ASP A 358 -5.43 18.91 8.45
C ASP A 358 -6.31 18.57 7.26
N ARG A 359 -5.84 18.86 6.02
CA ARG A 359 -6.59 18.53 4.80
C ARG A 359 -6.72 17.01 4.62
N LEU A 360 -5.66 16.27 4.92
CA LEU A 360 -5.67 14.81 4.84
C LEU A 360 -6.65 14.21 5.87
N GLY A 361 -6.61 14.71 7.11
CA GLY A 361 -7.53 14.29 8.18
C GLY A 361 -9.00 14.64 7.90
N GLN A 362 -9.27 15.77 7.23
CA GLN A 362 -10.64 16.14 6.81
C GLN A 362 -11.17 15.25 5.69
N LEU A 363 -10.33 14.85 4.74
CA LEU A 363 -10.71 14.05 3.57
C LEU A 363 -10.71 12.54 3.83
N GLY A 364 -9.99 12.08 4.86
CA GLY A 364 -9.89 10.68 5.25
C GLY A 364 -10.10 10.50 6.76
N PRO A 365 -11.30 10.78 7.31
CA PRO A 365 -11.60 10.57 8.73
C PRO A 365 -11.56 9.08 9.14
N ASP A 366 -11.56 8.18 8.15
CA ASP A 366 -11.47 6.72 8.27
C ASP A 366 -10.03 6.20 8.43
N LEU A 367 -9.00 7.06 8.41
CA LEU A 367 -7.59 6.63 8.44
C LEU A 367 -6.83 7.28 9.60
N ASP A 368 -5.92 6.52 10.23
CA ASP A 368 -5.08 7.05 11.30
C ASP A 368 -3.97 7.91 10.72
N LEU A 369 -3.80 9.14 11.23
CA LEU A 369 -2.71 10.03 10.80
C LEU A 369 -1.62 10.15 11.88
N VAL A 370 -0.40 9.73 11.55
CA VAL A 370 0.77 9.79 12.42
C VAL A 370 1.73 10.87 11.94
N ILE A 371 1.88 11.92 12.74
CA ILE A 371 2.73 13.07 12.42
C ILE A 371 4.06 12.97 13.18
N VAL A 372 5.14 12.74 12.46
CA VAL A 372 6.48 12.53 13.03
C VAL A 372 7.26 13.83 13.12
N ALA A 373 7.75 14.19 14.30
CA ALA A 373 8.62 15.34 14.47
C ALA A 373 9.94 15.15 13.70
N LEU A 374 10.16 15.99 12.69
CA LEU A 374 11.46 16.12 12.05
C LEU A 374 12.23 17.19 12.83
N GLU A 375 13.48 16.90 13.19
CA GLU A 375 14.35 17.95 13.74
C GLU A 375 14.46 19.04 12.68
N HIS A 376 13.94 20.23 13.01
CA HIS A 376 14.31 21.42 12.28
C HIS A 376 15.79 21.63 12.54
N GLU A 377 16.65 21.16 11.62
CA GLU A 377 17.80 22.00 11.33
C GLU A 377 17.20 23.31 10.82
N PRO A 378 17.33 24.45 11.54
CA PRO A 378 17.05 25.73 10.93
C PRO A 378 17.82 25.76 9.62
N PRO A 379 17.24 26.23 8.50
CA PRO A 379 17.94 26.26 7.24
C PRO A 379 19.29 26.92 7.50
N SER A 380 20.36 26.13 7.46
CA SER A 380 21.70 26.66 7.65
C SER A 380 21.83 27.76 6.59
N PRO A 381 22.24 28.99 6.95
CA PRO A 381 22.39 30.07 5.98
C PRO A 381 23.39 29.72 4.87
N LEU A 382 24.10 28.59 4.99
CA LEU A 382 25.03 28.01 4.03
C LEU A 382 24.38 27.13 2.94
N ALA A 383 23.07 26.86 2.96
CA ALA A 383 22.38 26.09 1.91
C ALA A 383 21.62 26.98 0.91
N LYS A 384 22.17 28.18 0.65
CA LYS A 384 21.73 29.06 -0.43
C LYS A 384 22.50 28.82 -1.74
N GLU A 385 23.03 27.62 -1.94
CA GLU A 385 23.76 27.20 -3.15
C GLU A 385 23.42 25.72 -3.39
N ALA A 386 23.02 25.22 -4.55
CA ALA A 386 23.22 25.68 -5.91
C ALA A 386 21.98 25.40 -6.78
N ASP A 387 21.33 26.47 -7.25
CA ASP A 387 20.74 26.49 -8.58
C ASP A 387 21.88 26.95 -9.48
N GLY A 388 22.51 26.02 -10.19
CA GLY A 388 23.70 26.21 -11.04
C GLY A 388 23.46 27.05 -12.29
N ARG A 389 22.61 28.07 -12.21
CA ARG A 389 22.56 29.19 -13.16
C ARG A 389 22.91 30.44 -12.38
N ASN A 390 24.16 30.84 -12.54
CA ASN A 390 24.79 31.96 -11.87
C ASN A 390 23.82 33.14 -11.69
N PHE A 391 23.72 33.64 -10.46
CA PHE A 391 23.07 34.91 -10.17
C PHE A 391 23.62 36.03 -11.07
N SER A 392 24.89 35.92 -11.48
CA SER A 392 25.54 36.81 -12.44
C SER A 392 24.99 36.70 -13.87
N ASP A 393 24.46 35.56 -14.32
CA ASP A 393 23.84 35.41 -15.65
C ASP A 393 22.42 35.97 -15.69
N LYS A 394 21.63 35.79 -14.62
CA LYS A 394 20.32 36.45 -14.49
C LYS A 394 20.47 37.98 -14.46
N TRP A 395 21.46 38.49 -13.73
CA TRP A 395 21.78 39.93 -13.70
C TRP A 395 22.38 40.42 -15.02
N ARG A 396 23.26 39.67 -15.70
CA ARG A 396 23.79 40.06 -17.02
C ARG A 396 22.71 40.11 -18.09
N ILE A 397 21.75 39.18 -18.09
CA ILE A 397 20.62 39.19 -19.04
C ILE A 397 19.66 40.36 -18.72
N GLN A 398 19.40 40.65 -17.45
CA GLN A 398 18.61 41.81 -17.04
C GLN A 398 19.29 43.15 -17.35
N LEU A 399 20.60 43.27 -17.07
CA LEU A 399 21.40 44.46 -17.40
C LEU A 399 21.52 44.66 -18.92
N ARG A 400 21.71 43.58 -19.70
CA ARG A 400 21.65 43.66 -21.17
C ARG A 400 20.26 44.06 -21.66
N GLY A 401 19.20 43.55 -21.04
CA GLY A 401 17.83 43.96 -21.34
C GLY A 401 17.56 45.43 -21.04
N CYS A 402 18.07 45.95 -19.92
CA CYS A 402 18.00 47.37 -19.57
C CYS A 402 18.84 48.26 -20.51
N ALA A 403 20.05 47.82 -20.87
CA ALA A 403 20.92 48.55 -21.79
C ALA A 403 20.33 48.61 -23.20
N VAL A 404 19.76 47.50 -23.68
CA VAL A 404 19.06 47.47 -24.99
C VAL A 404 17.77 48.28 -24.94
N ALA A 405 17.00 48.20 -23.84
CA ALA A 405 15.82 49.06 -23.67
C ALA A 405 16.22 50.54 -23.74
N PHE A 406 17.26 50.95 -23.02
CA PHE A 406 17.77 52.33 -23.05
C PHE A 406 18.26 52.73 -24.45
N ALA A 407 19.01 51.87 -25.13
CA ALA A 407 19.48 52.12 -26.50
C ALA A 407 18.33 52.21 -27.52
N LEU A 408 17.30 51.37 -27.39
CA LEU A 408 16.12 51.39 -28.25
C LEU A 408 15.27 52.64 -28.00
N CYS A 409 15.10 53.04 -26.73
CA CYS A 409 14.40 54.28 -26.35
C CYS A 409 15.15 55.51 -26.89
N ALA A 410 16.47 55.54 -26.76
CA ALA A 410 17.32 56.60 -27.31
C ALA A 410 17.25 56.65 -28.83
N ALA A 411 17.30 55.51 -29.51
CA ALA A 411 17.16 55.43 -30.97
C ALA A 411 15.78 55.90 -31.45
N ILE A 412 14.69 55.49 -30.78
CA ILE A 412 13.32 55.94 -31.10
C ILE A 412 13.20 57.45 -30.90
N THR A 413 13.78 57.99 -29.82
CA THR A 413 13.76 59.43 -29.53
C THR A 413 14.55 60.22 -30.58
N LEU A 414 15.74 59.76 -30.95
CA LEU A 414 16.61 60.40 -31.95
C LEU A 414 16.00 60.33 -33.36
N LEU A 415 15.41 59.19 -33.73
CA LEU A 415 14.71 59.01 -35.00
C LEU A 415 13.46 59.89 -35.08
N SER A 416 12.72 60.03 -33.98
CA SER A 416 11.55 60.89 -33.90
C SER A 416 11.91 62.38 -34.02
N GLN A 417 13.03 62.81 -33.42
CA GLN A 417 13.54 64.18 -33.54
C GLN A 417 14.08 64.48 -34.94
N TRP A 418 14.72 63.51 -35.60
CA TRP A 418 15.36 63.73 -36.90
C TRP A 418 14.41 63.55 -38.10
N LEU A 419 13.46 62.63 -38.01
CA LEU A 419 12.61 62.22 -39.13
C LEU A 419 11.21 62.85 -39.12
N LEU A 420 10.72 63.34 -37.96
CA LEU A 420 9.32 63.73 -37.77
C LEU A 420 9.08 65.14 -37.19
N PRO A 421 9.67 66.25 -37.69
CA PRO A 421 9.32 67.59 -37.21
C PRO A 421 7.88 68.05 -37.51
N GLY A 422 7.11 67.28 -38.29
CA GLY A 422 5.76 67.66 -38.77
C GLY A 422 4.63 66.72 -38.37
N PHE A 423 4.86 65.74 -37.49
CA PHE A 423 3.82 64.80 -37.06
C PHE A 423 3.15 65.23 -35.76
N ASP A 424 1.85 64.95 -35.68
CA ASP A 424 1.04 65.15 -34.48
C ASP A 424 1.55 64.31 -33.30
N GLN A 425 1.47 64.85 -32.09
CA GLN A 425 1.98 64.24 -30.85
C GLN A 425 1.39 62.84 -30.59
N ALA A 426 0.15 62.60 -31.03
CA ALA A 426 -0.52 61.30 -30.92
C ALA A 426 0.19 60.18 -31.70
N ASN A 427 0.82 60.49 -32.85
CA ASN A 427 1.53 59.49 -33.64
C ASN A 427 2.86 59.09 -32.99
N LEU A 428 3.53 60.04 -32.32
CA LEU A 428 4.74 59.78 -31.57
C LEU A 428 4.48 58.81 -30.42
N VAL A 429 3.37 58.99 -29.69
CA VAL A 429 2.92 58.10 -28.61
C VAL A 429 2.82 56.64 -29.09
N MET A 430 2.30 56.39 -30.30
CA MET A 430 2.19 55.05 -30.86
C MET A 430 3.55 54.39 -31.14
N ILE A 431 4.55 55.16 -31.58
CA ILE A 431 5.91 54.66 -31.85
C ILE A 431 6.60 54.26 -30.53
N TYR A 432 6.46 55.07 -29.49
CA TYR A 432 6.99 54.76 -28.16
C TYR A 432 6.34 53.50 -27.57
N LEU A 433 5.02 53.34 -27.75
CA LEU A 433 4.31 52.11 -27.38
C LEU A 433 4.86 50.89 -28.12
N LEU A 434 5.09 50.99 -29.43
CA LEU A 434 5.67 49.91 -30.24
C LEU A 434 7.05 49.48 -29.70
N GLY A 435 7.89 50.45 -29.31
CA GLY A 435 9.17 50.18 -28.68
C GLY A 435 9.06 49.37 -27.38
N VAL A 436 8.10 49.70 -26.51
CA VAL A 436 7.83 48.94 -25.28
C VAL A 436 7.40 47.51 -25.60
N VAL A 437 6.54 47.32 -26.60
CA VAL A 437 6.10 45.98 -27.04
C VAL A 437 7.28 45.15 -27.53
N ILE A 438 8.19 45.72 -28.33
CA ILE A 438 9.39 45.02 -28.80
C ILE A 438 10.26 44.59 -27.61
N VAL A 439 10.52 45.48 -26.65
CA VAL A 439 11.29 45.13 -25.44
C VAL A 439 10.59 44.04 -24.63
N ALA A 440 9.25 44.09 -24.51
CA ALA A 440 8.46 43.05 -23.84
C ALA A 440 8.62 41.68 -24.53
N LEU A 441 8.54 41.66 -25.87
CA LEU A 441 8.67 40.47 -26.71
C LEU A 441 10.03 39.82 -26.60
N PHE A 442 11.12 40.58 -26.45
CA PHE A 442 12.47 40.03 -26.40
C PHE A 442 13.01 39.80 -24.98
N TYR A 443 12.80 40.73 -24.05
CA TYR A 443 13.52 40.78 -22.76
C TYR A 443 12.65 40.50 -21.51
N GLY A 444 11.33 40.33 -21.67
CA GLY A 444 10.44 39.89 -20.60
C GLY A 444 9.94 41.01 -19.68
N ARG A 445 9.29 40.62 -18.55
CA ARG A 445 8.43 41.51 -17.75
C ARG A 445 9.15 42.72 -17.15
N TRP A 446 10.29 42.51 -16.47
CA TRP A 446 10.99 43.57 -15.75
C TRP A 446 11.62 44.63 -16.68
N PRO A 447 12.31 44.24 -17.77
CA PRO A 447 12.81 45.21 -18.76
C PRO A 447 11.70 45.98 -19.49
N SER A 448 10.54 45.37 -19.74
CA SER A 448 9.39 46.05 -20.37
C SER A 448 8.83 47.18 -19.50
N VAL A 449 8.74 46.96 -18.18
CA VAL A 449 8.24 47.99 -17.24
C VAL A 449 9.22 49.14 -17.17
N LEU A 450 10.54 48.85 -17.09
CA LEU A 450 11.57 49.88 -17.13
C LEU A 450 11.57 50.67 -18.45
N ALA A 451 11.41 49.99 -19.58
CA ALA A 451 11.30 50.63 -20.89
C ALA A 451 10.08 51.56 -20.97
N ALA A 452 8.92 51.14 -20.42
CA ALA A 452 7.73 51.98 -20.38
C ALA A 452 7.95 53.26 -19.56
N VAL A 453 8.59 53.15 -18.39
CA VAL A 453 8.91 54.31 -17.53
C VAL A 453 9.89 55.26 -18.21
N ILE A 454 10.95 54.73 -18.83
CA ILE A 454 11.96 55.53 -19.55
C ILE A 454 11.32 56.20 -20.77
N ASN A 455 10.44 55.52 -21.49
CA ASN A 455 9.73 56.07 -22.64
C ASN A 455 8.77 57.19 -22.25
N VAL A 456 8.01 57.02 -21.17
CA VAL A 456 7.14 58.07 -20.62
C VAL A 456 7.96 59.29 -20.20
N ALA A 457 9.07 59.09 -19.48
CA ALA A 457 9.95 60.17 -19.06
C ALA A 457 10.63 60.88 -20.25
N SER A 458 11.02 60.14 -21.28
CA SER A 458 11.64 60.70 -22.49
C SER A 458 10.62 61.50 -23.30
N PHE A 459 9.37 61.02 -23.42
CA PHE A 459 8.32 61.74 -24.11
C PHE A 459 7.99 63.08 -23.42
N ASP A 460 7.89 63.08 -22.08
CA ASP A 460 7.65 64.28 -21.28
C ASP A 460 8.74 65.33 -21.49
N LEU A 461 10.01 64.91 -21.43
CA LEU A 461 11.15 65.83 -21.45
C LEU A 461 11.37 66.49 -22.83
N PHE A 462 11.08 65.77 -23.93
CA PHE A 462 11.40 66.20 -25.29
C PHE A 462 10.21 66.70 -26.12
N PHE A 463 8.97 66.29 -25.85
CA PHE A 463 7.82 66.55 -26.73
C PHE A 463 6.64 67.27 -26.08
N VAL A 464 6.62 67.39 -24.75
CA VAL A 464 5.62 68.18 -24.01
C VAL A 464 6.17 69.58 -23.74
N GLN A 465 5.39 70.63 -24.04
CA GLN A 465 5.78 72.01 -23.73
C GLN A 465 5.51 72.31 -22.24
N PRO A 466 6.40 72.99 -21.50
CA PRO A 466 7.70 73.51 -21.91
C PRO A 466 8.80 72.43 -21.93
N HIS A 467 9.52 72.32 -23.05
CA HIS A 467 10.62 71.39 -23.21
C HIS A 467 11.68 71.58 -22.10
N TRP A 468 12.29 70.49 -21.65
CA TRP A 468 13.29 70.47 -20.56
C TRP A 468 12.75 70.72 -19.14
N SER A 469 11.44 70.57 -18.90
CA SER A 469 10.82 70.71 -17.59
C SER A 469 9.83 69.58 -17.28
N PHE A 470 9.88 69.01 -16.07
CA PHE A 470 8.87 68.08 -15.55
C PHE A 470 7.63 68.84 -15.03
N ALA A 471 7.14 69.81 -15.79
CA ALA A 471 6.01 70.64 -15.41
C ALA A 471 4.71 70.08 -15.99
N VAL A 472 4.19 69.02 -15.35
CA VAL A 472 2.91 68.39 -15.72
C VAL A 472 1.76 69.34 -15.39
N SER A 473 1.45 70.22 -16.33
CA SER A 473 0.43 71.26 -16.19
C SER A 473 -0.84 70.99 -17.01
N ASP A 474 -0.84 69.94 -17.83
CA ASP A 474 -2.00 69.56 -18.64
C ASP A 474 -2.47 68.12 -18.32
N VAL A 475 -3.73 68.01 -17.88
CA VAL A 475 -4.38 66.75 -17.47
C VAL A 475 -4.44 65.74 -18.63
N GLN A 476 -4.43 66.25 -19.88
CA GLN A 476 -4.48 65.43 -21.09
C GLN A 476 -3.23 64.53 -21.27
N TYR A 477 -2.04 65.00 -20.89
CA TYR A 477 -0.82 64.17 -20.96
C TYR A 477 -0.74 63.15 -19.82
N LEU A 478 -1.26 63.49 -18.64
CA LEU A 478 -1.32 62.59 -17.48
C LEU A 478 -2.15 61.33 -17.78
N LEU A 479 -3.26 61.49 -18.51
CA LEU A 479 -4.06 60.37 -19.02
C LEU A 479 -3.27 59.50 -20.01
N THR A 480 -2.55 60.12 -20.94
CA THR A 480 -1.73 59.42 -21.95
C THR A 480 -0.61 58.60 -21.29
N PHE A 481 0.03 59.14 -20.25
CA PHE A 481 1.04 58.44 -19.45
C PHE A 481 0.47 57.23 -18.71
N ALA A 482 -0.69 57.41 -18.06
CA ALA A 482 -1.35 56.31 -17.37
C ALA A 482 -1.72 55.18 -18.32
N VAL A 483 -2.28 55.51 -19.49
CA VAL A 483 -2.64 54.54 -20.53
C VAL A 483 -1.40 53.83 -21.07
N MET A 484 -0.32 54.56 -21.38
CA MET A 484 0.94 53.96 -21.83
C MET A 484 1.52 52.98 -20.82
N LEU A 485 1.51 53.35 -19.53
CA LEU A 485 2.01 52.50 -18.45
C LEU A 485 1.15 51.24 -18.30
N ILE A 486 -0.18 51.37 -18.36
CA ILE A 486 -1.11 50.24 -18.30
C ILE A 486 -0.90 49.29 -19.48
N VAL A 487 -0.77 49.82 -20.70
CA VAL A 487 -0.51 49.02 -21.91
C VAL A 487 0.83 48.31 -21.80
N GLY A 488 1.89 48.99 -21.36
CA GLY A 488 3.20 48.38 -21.15
C GLY A 488 3.19 47.24 -20.11
N ILE A 489 2.49 47.43 -19.00
CA ILE A 489 2.32 46.40 -17.97
C ILE A 489 1.48 45.23 -18.49
N THR A 490 0.40 45.51 -19.22
CA THR A 490 -0.51 44.50 -19.79
C THR A 490 0.22 43.64 -20.81
N VAL A 491 0.93 44.26 -21.76
CA VAL A 491 1.73 43.55 -22.76
C VAL A 491 2.89 42.79 -22.10
N GLY A 492 3.54 43.36 -21.08
CA GLY A 492 4.58 42.68 -20.31
C GLY A 492 4.07 41.42 -19.59
N ASN A 493 2.85 41.46 -19.06
CA ASN A 493 2.21 40.31 -18.41
C ASN A 493 1.72 39.26 -19.42
N LEU A 494 1.08 39.68 -20.52
CA LEU A 494 0.61 38.78 -21.58
C LEU A 494 1.78 38.05 -22.26
N THR A 495 2.87 38.77 -22.54
CA THR A 495 4.06 38.19 -23.17
C THR A 495 4.76 37.19 -22.26
N ALA A 496 4.77 37.43 -20.94
CA ALA A 496 5.25 36.45 -19.97
C ALA A 496 4.39 35.17 -19.95
N GLY A 497 3.07 35.31 -20.10
CA GLY A 497 2.13 34.20 -20.24
C GLY A 497 2.29 33.41 -21.55
N VAL A 498 2.41 34.11 -22.68
CA VAL A 498 2.55 33.49 -24.02
C VAL A 498 3.91 32.80 -24.18
N ARG A 499 5.01 33.36 -23.65
CA ARG A 499 6.32 32.68 -23.64
C ARG A 499 6.33 31.44 -22.76
N TYR A 500 5.56 31.43 -21.67
CA TYR A 500 5.36 30.23 -20.86
C TYR A 500 4.67 29.14 -21.70
N GLN A 501 3.64 29.48 -22.48
CA GLN A 501 2.95 28.53 -23.36
C GLN A 501 3.80 28.07 -24.56
N ALA A 502 4.54 28.97 -25.22
CA ALA A 502 5.40 28.61 -26.36
C ALA A 502 6.59 27.73 -25.95
N ARG A 503 7.13 27.91 -24.74
CA ARG A 503 8.17 27.04 -24.19
C ARG A 503 7.63 25.67 -23.80
N VAL A 504 6.37 25.59 -23.35
CA VAL A 504 5.65 24.34 -23.09
C VAL A 504 5.38 23.57 -24.39
N ALA A 505 5.13 24.25 -25.51
CA ALA A 505 4.93 23.61 -26.81
C ALA A 505 6.22 22.99 -27.38
N ARG A 506 7.36 23.70 -27.31
CA ARG A 506 8.66 23.19 -27.82
C ARG A 506 9.22 21.98 -27.05
N TYR A 507 8.83 21.80 -25.79
CA TYR A 507 9.24 20.65 -24.98
C TYR A 507 8.31 19.44 -25.09
N ARG A 508 7.23 19.52 -25.90
CA ARG A 508 6.38 18.37 -26.24
C ARG A 508 6.84 17.63 -27.49
N GLU A 509 7.73 18.23 -28.29
CA GLU A 509 8.26 17.65 -29.53
C GLU A 509 9.67 17.04 -29.36
N GLN A 510 10.28 17.15 -28.17
CA GLN A 510 11.52 16.46 -27.79
C GLN A 510 11.22 15.52 -26.63
#